data_AF-A0A9E5NWB1-F1
#
_entry.id   AF-A0A9E5NWB1-F1
#
_cell.length_a   1.000
_cell.length_b   1.000
_cell.length_c   1.000
_cell.angle_alpha   90.00
_cell.angle_beta   90.00
_cell.angle_gamma   90.00
#
_symmetry.space_group_name_H-M   'P 1'
#
loop_
_entity.id
_entity.type
_entity.pdbx_description
1 polymer ?
#
loop_
_entity_poly.entity_id
_entity_poly.type
_entity_poly.pdbx_seq_one_letter_code
_entity_poly.pdbx_strand_id
1 'polypeptide(L)'
;MARQFTTDCEGPISKNDNAQELSAHLIPEGQAFFALVSKYDDFLADVLKKPGYKAGDTLKLILPFLIAFGATNKSIQNYSRSHILLVPGARETLRFVRSWMASYIISTSYEPYIRALCDVVDFPVNQVFFTQVDVDRYALDPDEKSWLKEKAREIAAMETLEWGEDAEGIEDLPEDDQDTLKRFDQIFWETIPQMKIGRIFNEVNPMGGIEKANAVRKSLKTTGIVLKDVMYVGDSITDVQALELVREHGGLAVSFNGNGYAVRSSQICCMSSDARVIAILADVFNKLGRDAVLDLASVWEPEDLNRFSIDRNLLDWLNTIPKEISPRVDLITDSNRKHLTVASEAFRKSVRGVEIGSLG
;
A
#
# COMPACT_ATOMS: atom_id res chain seq x y z
N MET A 1 12.40 26.10 5.55
CA MET A 1 11.15 26.03 4.77
C MET A 1 10.31 24.92 5.36
N ALA A 2 8.99 25.07 5.43
CA ALA A 2 8.12 24.01 5.93
C ALA A 2 8.05 22.86 4.91
N ARG A 3 8.10 21.62 5.37
CA ARG A 3 8.01 20.41 4.54
C ARG A 3 6.89 19.50 5.04
N GLN A 4 6.52 18.53 4.21
CA GLN A 4 5.47 17.56 4.53
C GLN A 4 5.98 16.13 4.36
N PHE A 5 5.67 15.28 5.32
CA PHE A 5 5.80 13.84 5.23
C PHE A 5 4.45 13.20 4.96
N THR A 6 4.41 12.32 3.98
CA THR A 6 3.24 11.54 3.63
C THR A 6 3.67 10.09 3.48
N THR A 7 2.89 9.16 4.00
CA THR A 7 3.22 7.73 3.93
C THR A 7 1.98 6.90 3.66
N ASP A 8 2.16 5.78 2.96
CA ASP A 8 1.23 4.68 3.04
C ASP A 8 1.19 4.11 4.47
N CYS A 9 0.11 3.41 4.78
CA CYS A 9 -0.07 2.65 6.01
C CYS A 9 0.52 1.24 5.92
N GLU A 10 0.00 0.41 5.02
CA GLU A 10 0.38 -1.00 4.91
C GLU A 10 1.73 -1.08 4.18
N GLY A 11 2.71 -1.77 4.75
CA GLY A 11 4.11 -1.73 4.31
C GLY A 11 4.98 -0.83 5.20
N PRO A 12 4.87 0.51 5.14
CA PRO A 12 5.71 1.41 5.95
C PRO A 12 5.38 1.46 7.45
N ILE A 13 4.10 1.35 7.82
CA ILE A 13 3.64 1.50 9.22
C ILE A 13 3.16 0.17 9.79
N SER A 14 2.35 -0.56 9.03
CA SER A 14 1.77 -1.85 9.40
C SER A 14 2.31 -2.97 8.52
N LYS A 15 2.55 -4.15 9.09
CA LYS A 15 2.89 -5.37 8.35
C LYS A 15 1.66 -6.05 7.75
N ASN A 16 0.48 -5.73 8.27
CA ASN A 16 -0.78 -6.33 7.85
C ASN A 16 -1.04 -6.12 6.37
N ASP A 17 -1.86 -7.00 5.80
CA ASP A 17 -2.72 -6.68 4.65
C ASP A 17 -4.16 -6.91 5.12
N ASN A 18 -4.83 -5.85 5.52
CA ASN A 18 -6.15 -5.93 6.13
C ASN A 18 -7.19 -6.47 5.15
N ALA A 19 -7.05 -6.23 3.84
CA ALA A 19 -8.00 -6.74 2.86
C ALA A 19 -7.86 -8.27 2.71
N GLN A 20 -6.62 -8.76 2.67
CA GLN A 20 -6.33 -10.20 2.68
C GLN A 20 -6.72 -10.87 3.99
N GLU A 21 -6.33 -10.29 5.13
CA GLU A 21 -6.58 -10.85 6.46
C GLU A 21 -8.08 -10.95 6.76
N LEU A 22 -8.87 -9.93 6.37
CA LEU A 22 -10.33 -10.00 6.48
C LEU A 22 -10.94 -11.08 5.59
N SER A 23 -10.43 -11.22 4.36
CA SER A 23 -10.87 -12.28 3.44
C SER A 23 -10.56 -13.64 4.04
N ALA A 24 -9.33 -13.87 4.50
CA ALA A 24 -8.91 -15.10 5.16
C ALA A 24 -9.71 -15.43 6.44
N HIS A 25 -10.07 -14.40 7.20
CA HIS A 25 -10.83 -14.56 8.44
C HIS A 25 -12.31 -14.93 8.20
N LEU A 26 -12.94 -14.35 7.18
CA LEU A 26 -14.39 -14.47 6.97
C LEU A 26 -14.78 -15.50 5.91
N ILE A 27 -13.98 -15.64 4.86
CA ILE A 27 -14.29 -16.45 3.68
C ILE A 27 -13.54 -17.79 3.79
N PRO A 28 -14.22 -18.94 3.65
CA PRO A 28 -13.55 -20.23 3.49
C PRO A 28 -12.58 -20.17 2.30
N GLU A 29 -11.32 -20.57 2.51
CA GLU A 29 -10.25 -20.43 1.49
C GLU A 29 -10.04 -18.97 1.04
N GLY A 30 -10.34 -18.03 1.94
CA GLY A 30 -10.30 -16.59 1.67
C GLY A 30 -8.93 -16.05 1.27
N GLN A 31 -7.85 -16.73 1.64
CA GLN A 31 -6.50 -16.39 1.18
C GLN A 31 -6.34 -16.61 -0.32
N ALA A 32 -6.77 -17.78 -0.83
CA ALA A 32 -6.72 -18.11 -2.25
C ALA A 32 -7.66 -17.22 -3.07
N PHE A 33 -8.88 -17.01 -2.56
CA PHE A 33 -9.83 -16.05 -3.11
C PHE A 33 -9.22 -14.65 -3.26
N PHE A 34 -8.64 -14.10 -2.19
CA PHE A 34 -8.08 -12.75 -2.22
C PHE A 34 -6.90 -12.64 -3.18
N ALA A 35 -5.98 -13.61 -3.17
CA ALA A 35 -4.81 -13.59 -4.03
C ALA A 35 -5.20 -13.48 -5.51
N LEU A 36 -6.22 -14.23 -5.94
CA LEU A 36 -6.73 -14.19 -7.31
C LEU A 36 -7.42 -12.87 -7.65
N VAL A 37 -8.28 -12.37 -6.77
CA VAL A 37 -8.95 -11.07 -7.00
C VAL A 37 -7.94 -9.93 -7.01
N SER A 38 -6.88 -10.00 -6.19
CA SER A 38 -5.78 -9.02 -6.20
C SER A 38 -4.99 -9.07 -7.51
N LYS A 39 -4.63 -10.26 -8.01
CA LYS A 39 -3.97 -10.36 -9.32
C LYS A 39 -4.84 -9.82 -10.45
N TYR A 40 -6.14 -10.09 -10.39
CA TYR A 40 -7.09 -9.52 -11.34
C TYR A 40 -7.11 -7.98 -11.28
N ASP A 41 -7.08 -7.37 -10.09
CA ASP A 41 -6.94 -5.91 -9.91
C ASP A 41 -5.67 -5.37 -10.56
N ASP A 42 -4.52 -6.02 -10.33
CA ASP A 42 -3.23 -5.61 -10.89
C ASP A 42 -3.24 -5.70 -12.42
N PHE A 43 -3.78 -6.79 -12.97
CA PHE A 43 -3.93 -6.95 -14.42
C PHE A 43 -4.81 -5.85 -15.03
N LEU A 44 -5.96 -5.55 -14.41
CA LEU A 44 -6.84 -4.49 -14.88
C LEU A 44 -6.20 -3.09 -14.80
N ALA A 45 -5.44 -2.83 -13.72
CA ALA A 45 -4.89 -1.52 -13.44
C ALA A 45 -3.62 -1.20 -14.26
N ASP A 46 -2.73 -2.18 -14.44
CA ASP A 46 -1.38 -1.93 -14.97
C ASP A 46 -1.11 -2.59 -16.32
N VAL A 47 -1.66 -3.79 -16.56
CA VAL A 47 -1.51 -4.48 -17.84
C VAL A 47 -2.54 -3.94 -18.84
N LEU A 48 -3.82 -4.21 -18.60
CA LEU A 48 -4.91 -3.81 -19.49
C LEU A 48 -5.18 -2.30 -19.45
N LYS A 49 -4.84 -1.65 -18.33
CA LYS A 49 -5.14 -0.22 -18.05
C LYS A 49 -6.60 0.11 -18.34
N LYS A 50 -7.52 -0.73 -17.83
CA LYS A 50 -8.96 -0.66 -18.09
C LYS A 50 -9.46 0.78 -17.82
N PRO A 51 -10.11 1.45 -18.79
CA PRO A 51 -10.56 2.83 -18.60
C PRO A 51 -11.47 2.99 -17.38
N GLY A 52 -11.14 3.95 -16.52
CA GLY A 52 -11.90 4.22 -15.29
C GLY A 52 -11.61 3.27 -14.12
N TYR A 53 -10.67 2.33 -14.28
CA TYR A 53 -10.20 1.44 -13.22
C TYR A 53 -8.89 1.96 -12.61
N LYS A 54 -8.60 1.59 -11.36
CA LYS A 54 -7.35 1.97 -10.67
C LYS A 54 -6.90 0.89 -9.69
N ALA A 55 -5.59 0.82 -9.48
CA ALA A 55 -4.99 -0.09 -8.50
C ALA A 55 -5.55 0.15 -7.09
N GLY A 56 -5.82 -0.94 -6.37
CA GLY A 56 -6.46 -0.94 -5.05
C GLY A 56 -7.98 -1.03 -5.10
N ASP A 57 -8.58 -1.14 -6.30
CA ASP A 57 -10.01 -1.42 -6.45
C ASP A 57 -10.37 -2.85 -6.00
N THR A 58 -9.39 -3.72 -5.71
CA THR A 58 -9.54 -5.00 -5.01
C THR A 58 -10.49 -4.89 -3.82
N LEU A 59 -10.38 -3.85 -3.00
CA LEU A 59 -11.26 -3.67 -1.84
C LEU A 59 -12.73 -3.54 -2.27
N LYS A 60 -13.00 -2.74 -3.29
CA LYS A 60 -14.35 -2.61 -3.85
C LYS A 60 -14.84 -3.96 -4.41
N LEU A 61 -13.98 -4.74 -5.07
CA LEU A 61 -14.32 -6.05 -5.63
C LEU A 61 -14.66 -7.10 -4.56
N ILE A 62 -13.91 -7.16 -3.45
CA ILE A 62 -14.11 -8.16 -2.39
C ILE A 62 -15.25 -7.80 -1.43
N LEU A 63 -15.63 -6.53 -1.33
CA LEU A 63 -16.59 -6.06 -0.31
C LEU A 63 -17.95 -6.79 -0.35
N PRO A 64 -18.59 -7.05 -1.51
CA PRO A 64 -19.81 -7.85 -1.57
C PRO A 64 -19.64 -9.24 -0.93
N PHE A 65 -18.49 -9.88 -1.15
CA PHE A 65 -18.18 -11.19 -0.59
C PHE A 65 -17.99 -11.10 0.93
N LEU A 66 -17.22 -10.12 1.42
CA LEU A 66 -17.07 -9.90 2.87
C LEU A 66 -18.44 -9.73 3.55
N ILE A 67 -19.35 -8.95 2.97
CA ILE A 67 -20.73 -8.77 3.48
C ILE A 67 -21.52 -10.08 3.42
N ALA A 68 -21.40 -10.87 2.34
CA ALA A 68 -22.03 -12.18 2.23
C ALA A 68 -21.57 -13.16 3.33
N PHE A 69 -20.33 -13.03 3.79
CA PHE A 69 -19.77 -13.80 4.91
C PHE A 69 -19.95 -13.14 6.28
N GLY A 70 -20.70 -12.02 6.37
CA GLY A 70 -21.12 -11.43 7.64
C GLY A 70 -20.26 -10.28 8.14
N ALA A 71 -19.45 -9.66 7.27
CA ALA A 71 -18.77 -8.42 7.61
C ALA A 71 -19.77 -7.32 8.00
N THR A 72 -19.44 -6.63 9.09
CA THR A 72 -20.11 -5.43 9.59
C THR A 72 -19.03 -4.41 9.94
N ASN A 73 -19.39 -3.13 10.08
CA ASN A 73 -18.42 -2.12 10.51
C ASN A 73 -17.77 -2.52 11.85
N LYS A 74 -18.60 -3.04 12.77
CA LYS A 74 -18.15 -3.48 14.10
C LYS A 74 -17.25 -4.71 14.04
N SER A 75 -17.56 -5.72 13.22
CA SER A 75 -16.74 -6.92 13.13
C SER A 75 -15.37 -6.63 12.52
N ILE A 76 -15.32 -5.79 11.47
CA ILE A 76 -14.06 -5.34 10.87
C ILE A 76 -13.24 -4.57 11.91
N GLN A 77 -13.83 -3.57 12.58
CA GLN A 77 -13.10 -2.78 13.56
C GLN A 77 -12.55 -3.63 14.72
N ASN A 78 -13.34 -4.58 15.22
CA ASN A 78 -12.92 -5.47 16.30
C ASN A 78 -11.78 -6.39 15.84
N TYR A 79 -11.89 -6.98 14.65
CA TYR A 79 -10.83 -7.79 14.07
C TYR A 79 -9.54 -6.99 13.92
N SER A 80 -9.61 -5.79 13.33
CA SER A 80 -8.46 -4.91 13.15
C SER A 80 -7.79 -4.57 14.49
N ARG A 81 -8.56 -4.19 15.52
CA ARG A 81 -7.99 -3.84 16.84
C ARG A 81 -7.19 -4.95 17.49
N SER A 82 -7.56 -6.22 17.29
CA SER A 82 -6.86 -7.36 17.90
C SER A 82 -5.71 -7.91 17.05
N HIS A 83 -5.56 -7.46 15.80
CA HIS A 83 -4.60 -8.04 14.84
C HIS A 83 -3.64 -7.03 14.20
N ILE A 84 -3.61 -5.76 14.66
CA ILE A 84 -2.63 -4.78 14.18
C ILE A 84 -1.21 -5.24 14.52
N LEU A 85 -0.40 -5.41 13.49
CA LEU A 85 1.02 -5.75 13.55
C LEU A 85 1.83 -4.59 12.98
N LEU A 86 2.41 -3.76 13.85
CA LEU A 86 3.24 -2.65 13.41
C LEU A 86 4.60 -3.12 12.88
N VAL A 87 5.13 -2.38 11.91
CA VAL A 87 6.56 -2.40 11.63
C VAL A 87 7.29 -1.87 12.88
N PRO A 88 8.35 -2.55 13.37
CA PRO A 88 9.18 -2.03 14.45
C PRO A 88 9.56 -0.56 14.24
N GLY A 89 9.44 0.26 15.28
CA GLY A 89 9.76 1.69 15.22
C GLY A 89 8.71 2.57 14.53
N ALA A 90 7.64 2.04 13.93
CA ALA A 90 6.68 2.85 13.17
C ALA A 90 5.99 3.94 14.00
N ARG A 91 5.58 3.61 15.23
CA ARG A 91 4.96 4.58 16.15
C ARG A 91 5.95 5.67 16.55
N GLU A 92 7.19 5.28 16.83
CA GLU A 92 8.28 6.17 17.20
C GLU A 92 8.62 7.11 16.04
N THR A 93 8.71 6.59 14.82
CA THR A 93 8.89 7.36 13.58
C THR A 93 7.78 8.38 13.38
N LEU A 94 6.51 7.95 13.42
CA LEU A 94 5.37 8.85 13.23
C LEU A 94 5.34 9.96 14.28
N ARG A 95 5.58 9.63 15.55
CA ARG A 95 5.63 10.62 16.63
C ARG A 95 6.79 11.61 16.46
N PHE A 96 7.97 11.10 16.12
CA PHE A 96 9.17 11.90 15.92
C PHE A 96 8.97 12.90 14.78
N VAL A 97 8.58 12.42 13.59
CA VAL A 97 8.41 13.26 12.41
C VAL A 97 7.28 14.28 12.59
N ARG A 98 6.14 13.87 13.16
CA ARG A 98 5.00 14.77 13.39
C ARG A 98 5.29 15.91 14.37
N SER A 99 6.32 15.79 15.21
CA SER A 99 6.68 16.84 16.16
C SER A 99 7.24 18.11 15.50
N TRP A 100 7.69 18.03 14.25
CA TRP A 100 8.29 19.15 13.53
C TRP A 100 7.98 19.21 12.02
N MET A 101 7.30 18.20 11.46
CA MET A 101 6.87 18.17 10.05
C MET A 101 5.39 17.83 9.92
N ALA A 102 4.68 18.54 9.04
CA ALA A 102 3.29 18.18 8.71
C ALA A 102 3.27 16.75 8.20
N SER A 103 2.46 15.88 8.82
CA SER A 103 2.50 14.44 8.57
C SER A 103 1.11 13.94 8.18
N TYR A 104 1.03 13.11 7.15
CA TYR A 104 -0.21 12.50 6.67
C TYR A 104 -0.03 11.01 6.41
N ILE A 105 -1.09 10.24 6.63
CA ILE A 105 -1.19 8.84 6.21
C ILE A 105 -2.22 8.76 5.08
N ILE A 106 -1.93 8.02 4.02
CA ILE A 106 -2.87 7.77 2.92
C ILE A 106 -2.92 6.27 2.71
N SER A 107 -4.07 5.65 2.92
CA SER A 107 -4.19 4.20 2.88
C SER A 107 -5.36 3.74 2.04
N THR A 108 -5.16 2.66 1.31
CA THR A 108 -6.23 1.98 0.56
C THR A 108 -7.24 1.31 1.50
N SER A 109 -6.88 0.99 2.75
CA SER A 109 -7.72 0.21 3.65
C SER A 109 -9.03 0.91 4.05
N TYR A 110 -10.01 0.13 4.51
CA TYR A 110 -11.29 0.65 4.98
C TYR A 110 -11.17 1.49 6.25
N GLU A 111 -12.06 2.48 6.38
CA GLU A 111 -12.17 3.35 7.56
C GLU A 111 -12.11 2.61 8.92
N PRO A 112 -12.81 1.49 9.15
CA PRO A 112 -12.79 0.83 10.46
C PRO A 112 -11.38 0.34 10.87
N TYR A 113 -10.59 -0.16 9.93
CA TYR A 113 -9.20 -0.57 10.18
C TYR A 113 -8.33 0.64 10.49
N ILE A 114 -8.44 1.70 9.70
CA ILE A 114 -7.61 2.90 9.87
C ILE A 114 -7.90 3.61 11.20
N ARG A 115 -9.15 3.60 11.66
CA ARG A 115 -9.50 4.09 13.00
C ARG A 115 -8.81 3.26 14.09
N ALA A 116 -8.83 1.93 13.98
CA ALA A 116 -8.14 1.07 14.92
C ALA A 116 -6.62 1.30 14.91
N LEU A 117 -6.01 1.47 13.73
CA LEU A 117 -4.59 1.78 13.58
C LEU A 117 -4.23 3.11 14.24
N CYS A 118 -5.00 4.17 13.97
CA CYS A 118 -4.78 5.50 14.53
C CYS A 118 -4.77 5.49 16.07
N ASP A 119 -5.65 4.69 16.68
CA ASP A 119 -5.68 4.48 18.14
C ASP A 119 -4.35 3.87 18.64
N VAL A 120 -3.79 2.89 17.92
CA VAL A 120 -2.55 2.19 18.29
C VAL A 120 -1.30 3.04 18.11
N VAL A 121 -1.21 3.79 17.00
CA VAL A 121 -0.04 4.63 16.70
C VAL A 121 -0.14 6.05 17.25
N ASP A 122 -1.26 6.40 17.91
CA ASP A 122 -1.55 7.75 18.40
C ASP A 122 -1.39 8.79 17.28
N PHE A 123 -2.13 8.60 16.18
CA PHE A 123 -2.11 9.46 15.00
C PHE A 123 -3.47 10.13 14.76
N PRO A 124 -3.52 11.45 14.51
CA PRO A 124 -4.79 12.14 14.41
C PRO A 124 -5.52 11.78 13.11
N VAL A 125 -6.73 11.24 13.23
CA VAL A 125 -7.51 10.71 12.09
C VAL A 125 -7.85 11.77 11.03
N ASN A 126 -7.88 13.06 11.39
CA ASN A 126 -8.09 14.16 10.44
C ASN A 126 -6.86 14.42 9.53
N GLN A 127 -5.72 13.78 9.80
CA GLN A 127 -4.53 13.77 8.96
C GLN A 127 -4.40 12.45 8.18
N VAL A 128 -5.48 11.65 8.09
CA VAL A 128 -5.47 10.38 7.38
C VAL A 128 -6.52 10.38 6.28
N PHE A 129 -6.13 9.89 5.10
CA PHE A 129 -7.03 9.61 3.98
C PHE A 129 -7.16 8.09 3.82
N PHE A 130 -8.39 7.61 3.70
CA PHE A 130 -8.70 6.17 3.69
C PHE A 130 -9.99 5.88 2.92
N THR A 131 -10.22 4.61 2.59
CA THR A 131 -11.45 4.19 1.88
C THR A 131 -12.65 4.33 2.80
N GLN A 132 -13.48 5.33 2.52
CA GLN A 132 -14.71 5.58 3.25
C GLN A 132 -15.76 4.53 2.85
N VAL A 133 -16.27 3.81 3.84
CA VAL A 133 -17.32 2.82 3.64
C VAL A 133 -18.14 2.66 4.91
N ASP A 134 -19.45 2.56 4.73
CA ASP A 134 -20.39 2.11 5.76
C ASP A 134 -20.93 0.74 5.35
N VAL A 135 -20.31 -0.31 5.88
CA VAL A 135 -20.60 -1.70 5.49
C VAL A 135 -22.03 -2.08 5.87
N ASP A 136 -22.52 -1.59 7.01
CA ASP A 136 -23.84 -1.94 7.56
C ASP A 136 -25.00 -1.36 6.73
N ARG A 137 -24.74 -0.39 5.84
CA ARG A 137 -25.73 0.21 4.94
C ARG A 137 -26.14 -0.72 3.80
N TYR A 138 -25.30 -1.69 3.44
CA TYR A 138 -25.53 -2.56 2.30
C TYR A 138 -26.36 -3.78 2.69
N ALA A 139 -27.66 -3.73 2.39
CA ALA A 139 -28.53 -4.88 2.52
C ALA A 139 -28.20 -5.94 1.45
N LEU A 140 -28.13 -7.20 1.88
CA LEU A 140 -27.88 -8.34 1.01
C LEU A 140 -29.04 -9.33 1.11
N ASP A 141 -29.72 -9.55 -0.01
CA ASP A 141 -30.87 -10.45 -0.06
C ASP A 141 -30.39 -11.93 -0.04
N PRO A 142 -31.19 -12.90 0.45
CA PRO A 142 -30.73 -14.28 0.68
C PRO A 142 -30.17 -14.99 -0.56
N ASP A 143 -30.75 -14.74 -1.73
CA ASP A 143 -30.33 -15.34 -2.99
C ASP A 143 -28.97 -14.79 -3.45
N GLU A 144 -28.77 -13.47 -3.38
CA GLU A 144 -27.48 -12.82 -3.66
C GLU A 144 -26.40 -13.32 -2.70
N LYS A 145 -26.74 -13.47 -1.41
CA LYS A 145 -25.85 -14.03 -0.41
C LYS A 145 -25.42 -15.45 -0.75
N SER A 146 -26.36 -16.31 -1.15
CA SER A 146 -26.04 -17.69 -1.53
C SER A 146 -25.14 -17.71 -2.76
N TRP A 147 -25.46 -16.90 -3.76
CA TRP A 147 -24.70 -16.81 -5.01
C TRP A 147 -23.27 -16.31 -4.76
N LEU A 148 -23.07 -15.22 -4.01
CA LEU A 148 -21.74 -14.70 -3.68
C LEU A 148 -20.89 -15.72 -2.92
N LYS A 149 -21.49 -16.49 -2.01
CA LYS A 149 -20.77 -17.56 -1.30
C LYS A 149 -20.36 -18.70 -2.22
N GLU A 150 -21.18 -19.05 -3.20
CA GLU A 150 -20.82 -20.02 -4.23
C GLU A 150 -19.66 -19.50 -5.08
N LYS A 151 -19.73 -18.25 -5.52
CA LYS A 151 -18.66 -17.63 -6.34
C LYS A 151 -17.37 -17.41 -5.59
N ALA A 152 -17.39 -17.16 -4.28
CA ALA A 152 -16.17 -17.16 -3.48
C ALA A 152 -15.43 -18.50 -3.56
N ARG A 153 -16.17 -19.63 -3.49
CA ARG A 153 -15.58 -20.97 -3.61
C ARG A 153 -15.12 -21.28 -5.03
N GLU A 154 -15.90 -20.87 -6.02
CA GLU A 154 -15.54 -21.01 -7.43
C GLU A 154 -14.20 -20.31 -7.71
N ILE A 155 -14.09 -19.05 -7.28
CA ILE A 155 -12.86 -18.25 -7.45
C ILE A 155 -11.71 -18.87 -6.69
N ALA A 156 -11.88 -19.24 -5.41
CA ALA A 156 -10.81 -19.83 -4.60
C ALA A 156 -10.24 -21.14 -5.18
N ALA A 157 -11.03 -21.86 -6.01
CA ALA A 157 -10.62 -23.10 -6.65
C ALA A 157 -9.97 -22.92 -8.03
N MET A 158 -9.87 -21.69 -8.55
CA MET A 158 -9.22 -21.41 -9.84
C MET A 158 -7.69 -21.45 -9.71
N GLU A 159 -7.03 -21.70 -10.84
CA GLU A 159 -5.57 -21.61 -10.92
C GLU A 159 -5.10 -20.15 -10.87
N THR A 160 -3.87 -19.94 -10.40
CA THR A 160 -3.30 -18.61 -10.24
C THR A 160 -2.95 -18.01 -11.61
N LEU A 161 -3.43 -16.79 -11.86
CA LEU A 161 -3.08 -16.02 -13.07
C LEU A 161 -1.58 -15.75 -13.14
N GLU A 162 -0.96 -15.94 -14.30
CA GLU A 162 0.45 -15.60 -14.54
C GLU A 162 0.64 -14.87 -15.87
N TRP A 163 1.47 -13.83 -15.87
CA TRP A 163 1.84 -13.10 -17.09
C TRP A 163 3.29 -12.65 -17.02
N GLY A 164 3.91 -12.46 -18.19
CA GLY A 164 5.28 -11.95 -18.31
C GLY A 164 5.36 -10.44 -18.06
N GLU A 165 6.58 -9.92 -17.82
CA GLU A 165 6.82 -8.48 -17.61
C GLU A 165 6.39 -7.62 -18.82
N ASP A 166 6.32 -8.21 -20.01
CA ASP A 166 6.00 -7.53 -21.28
C ASP A 166 4.54 -7.70 -21.72
N ALA A 167 3.66 -8.26 -20.87
CA ALA A 167 2.24 -8.40 -21.20
C ALA A 167 1.56 -7.02 -21.33
N GLU A 168 0.84 -6.80 -22.42
CA GLU A 168 0.10 -5.57 -22.70
C GLU A 168 -1.41 -5.79 -22.83
N GLY A 169 -1.85 -7.05 -22.99
CA GLY A 169 -3.26 -7.38 -23.17
C GLY A 169 -3.63 -8.81 -22.74
N ILE A 170 -4.91 -9.14 -22.91
CA ILE A 170 -5.46 -10.47 -22.57
C ILE A 170 -4.87 -11.53 -23.51
N GLU A 171 -4.61 -11.15 -24.76
CA GLU A 171 -4.03 -11.98 -25.81
C GLU A 171 -2.61 -12.49 -25.50
N ASP A 172 -1.90 -11.85 -24.57
CA ASP A 172 -0.55 -12.23 -24.17
C ASP A 172 -0.52 -13.33 -23.09
N LEU A 173 -1.70 -13.73 -22.58
CA LEU A 173 -1.83 -14.70 -21.49
C LEU A 173 -2.10 -16.12 -22.02
N PRO A 174 -1.74 -17.16 -21.25
CA PRO A 174 -2.17 -18.54 -21.51
C PRO A 174 -3.69 -18.67 -21.67
N GLU A 175 -4.16 -19.62 -22.49
CA GLU A 175 -5.59 -19.78 -22.80
C GLU A 175 -6.44 -19.99 -21.53
N ASP A 176 -5.96 -20.78 -20.57
CA ASP A 176 -6.63 -21.03 -19.29
C ASP A 176 -6.77 -19.74 -18.43
N ASP A 177 -5.77 -18.86 -18.48
CA ASP A 177 -5.80 -17.57 -17.79
C ASP A 177 -6.76 -16.60 -18.48
N GLN A 178 -6.83 -16.61 -19.82
CA GLN A 178 -7.81 -15.81 -20.56
C GLN A 178 -9.25 -16.21 -20.19
N ASP A 179 -9.52 -17.50 -20.02
CA ASP A 179 -10.83 -17.99 -19.62
C ASP A 179 -11.16 -17.62 -18.16
N THR A 180 -10.17 -17.66 -17.28
CA THR A 180 -10.27 -17.15 -15.90
C THR A 180 -10.61 -15.64 -15.88
N LEU A 181 -9.94 -14.83 -16.71
CA LEU A 181 -10.23 -13.39 -16.85
C LEU A 181 -11.64 -13.12 -17.38
N LYS A 182 -12.08 -13.84 -18.43
CA LYS A 182 -13.47 -13.74 -18.92
C LYS A 182 -14.46 -14.10 -17.83
N ARG A 183 -14.15 -15.09 -17.00
CA ARG A 183 -15.01 -15.48 -15.89
C ARG A 183 -15.08 -14.41 -14.81
N PHE A 184 -13.96 -13.76 -14.49
CA PHE A 184 -13.97 -12.60 -13.60
C PHE A 184 -14.79 -11.45 -14.17
N ASP A 185 -14.68 -11.17 -15.47
CA ASP A 185 -15.49 -10.12 -16.11
C ASP A 185 -16.99 -10.38 -15.98
N GLN A 186 -17.42 -11.63 -16.18
CA GLN A 186 -18.82 -12.03 -15.96
C GLN A 186 -19.28 -11.83 -14.51
N ILE A 187 -18.44 -12.18 -13.54
CA ILE A 187 -18.78 -12.06 -12.11
C ILE A 187 -18.85 -10.58 -11.72
N PHE A 188 -17.79 -9.82 -11.98
CA PHE A 188 -17.60 -8.47 -11.44
C PHE A 188 -18.25 -7.38 -12.30
N TRP A 189 -18.33 -7.53 -13.62
CA TRP A 189 -18.81 -6.46 -14.51
C TRP A 189 -20.15 -6.75 -15.15
N GLU A 190 -20.58 -8.02 -15.22
CA GLU A 190 -21.90 -8.37 -15.77
C GLU A 190 -22.92 -8.73 -14.69
N THR A 191 -22.56 -9.58 -13.73
CA THR A 191 -23.53 -10.16 -12.79
C THR A 191 -23.71 -9.34 -11.52
N ILE A 192 -22.63 -9.08 -10.76
CA ILE A 192 -22.71 -8.30 -9.51
C ILE A 192 -23.35 -6.91 -9.74
N PRO A 193 -23.04 -6.15 -10.81
CA PRO A 193 -23.65 -4.84 -11.04
C PRO A 193 -25.18 -4.87 -11.24
N GLN A 194 -25.74 -6.01 -11.65
CA GLN A 194 -27.20 -6.19 -11.79
C GLN A 194 -27.87 -6.58 -10.46
N MET A 195 -27.09 -6.99 -9.46
CA MET A 195 -27.55 -7.26 -8.11
C MET A 195 -27.74 -5.95 -7.33
N LYS A 196 -28.60 -5.98 -6.31
CA LYS A 196 -28.82 -4.87 -5.38
C LYS A 196 -27.53 -4.51 -4.63
N ILE A 197 -26.74 -5.51 -4.24
CA ILE A 197 -25.41 -5.30 -3.63
C ILE A 197 -24.40 -4.64 -4.59
N GLY A 198 -24.64 -4.73 -5.91
CA GLY A 198 -23.80 -4.15 -6.96
C GLY A 198 -23.62 -2.64 -6.89
N ARG A 199 -24.53 -1.92 -6.19
CA ARG A 199 -24.38 -0.48 -5.91
C ARG A 199 -23.03 -0.12 -5.26
N ILE A 200 -22.39 -1.06 -4.55
CA ILE A 200 -21.05 -0.89 -3.98
C ILE A 200 -20.05 -0.41 -5.04
N PHE A 201 -20.16 -0.92 -6.27
CA PHE A 201 -19.17 -0.63 -7.32
C PHE A 201 -19.25 0.82 -7.81
N ASN A 202 -20.36 1.49 -7.54
CA ASN A 202 -20.57 2.91 -7.84
C ASN A 202 -20.39 3.82 -6.62
N GLU A 203 -20.61 3.30 -5.42
CA GLU A 203 -20.64 4.09 -4.18
C GLU A 203 -19.34 4.08 -3.39
N VAL A 204 -18.55 3.00 -3.48
CA VAL A 204 -17.28 2.86 -2.78
C VAL A 204 -16.14 3.24 -3.70
N ASN A 205 -15.35 4.22 -3.29
CA ASN A 205 -14.14 4.63 -4.00
C ASN A 205 -12.90 4.31 -3.16
N PRO A 206 -12.21 3.19 -3.44
CA PRO A 206 -10.96 2.88 -2.77
C PRO A 206 -9.90 3.98 -2.91
N MET A 207 -9.20 4.28 -1.83
CA MET A 207 -8.11 5.27 -1.77
C MET A 207 -6.80 4.70 -2.34
N GLY A 208 -6.86 4.14 -3.55
CA GLY A 208 -5.72 3.57 -4.27
C GLY A 208 -5.36 4.36 -5.53
N GLY A 209 -4.13 4.20 -6.00
CA GLY A 209 -3.61 4.77 -7.24
C GLY A 209 -3.77 6.28 -7.31
N ILE A 210 -4.51 6.78 -8.32
CA ILE A 210 -4.73 8.21 -8.53
C ILE A 210 -5.35 8.92 -7.31
N GLU A 211 -6.15 8.22 -6.50
CA GLU A 211 -6.74 8.82 -5.30
C GLU A 211 -5.70 9.12 -4.23
N LYS A 212 -4.62 8.32 -4.13
CA LYS A 212 -3.50 8.64 -3.25
C LYS A 212 -2.80 9.94 -3.70
N ALA A 213 -2.59 10.11 -5.01
CA ALA A 213 -2.04 11.34 -5.57
C ALA A 213 -2.97 12.56 -5.31
N ASN A 214 -4.29 12.38 -5.42
CA ASN A 214 -5.26 13.42 -5.07
C ASN A 214 -5.25 13.77 -3.58
N ALA A 215 -5.09 12.79 -2.70
CA ALA A 215 -4.94 13.01 -1.25
C ALA A 215 -3.66 13.79 -0.92
N VAL A 216 -2.54 13.51 -1.60
CA VAL A 216 -1.33 14.37 -1.52
C VAL A 216 -1.70 15.81 -1.88
N ARG A 217 -2.34 16.08 -3.03
CA ARG A 217 -2.75 17.44 -3.41
C ARG A 217 -3.71 18.08 -2.40
N LYS A 218 -4.62 17.30 -1.80
CA LYS A 218 -5.60 17.78 -0.82
C LYS A 218 -4.93 18.19 0.50
N SER A 219 -3.96 17.41 0.99
CA SER A 219 -3.17 17.81 2.17
C SER A 219 -2.41 19.12 1.95
N LEU A 220 -1.85 19.34 0.75
CA LEU A 220 -1.15 20.58 0.40
C LEU A 220 -2.03 21.83 0.42
N LYS A 221 -3.32 21.71 0.09
CA LYS A 221 -4.29 22.81 0.26
C LYS A 221 -4.46 23.21 1.72
N THR A 222 -4.26 22.27 2.65
CA THR A 222 -4.37 22.50 4.10
C THR A 222 -3.09 23.12 4.66
N THR A 223 -1.92 22.64 4.20
CA THR A 223 -0.62 23.08 4.73
C THR A 223 -0.06 24.31 4.03
N GLY A 224 -0.48 24.61 2.80
CA GLY A 224 0.11 25.65 1.95
C GLY A 224 1.49 25.27 1.39
N ILE A 225 1.92 24.01 1.58
CA ILE A 225 3.19 23.48 1.10
C ILE A 225 3.07 23.13 -0.39
N VAL A 226 4.19 23.16 -1.11
CA VAL A 226 4.27 22.79 -2.53
C VAL A 226 4.86 21.40 -2.72
N LEU A 227 4.56 20.74 -3.84
CA LEU A 227 4.98 19.34 -4.10
C LEU A 227 6.48 19.09 -3.96
N LYS A 228 7.33 20.06 -4.32
CA LYS A 228 8.80 19.95 -4.16
C LYS A 228 9.27 19.78 -2.71
N ASP A 229 8.42 20.15 -1.74
CA ASP A 229 8.68 20.10 -0.31
C ASP A 229 7.93 18.93 0.36
N VAL A 230 7.50 17.94 -0.43
CA VAL A 230 6.86 16.70 0.02
C VAL A 230 7.82 15.52 -0.05
N MET A 231 7.85 14.73 1.02
CA MET A 231 8.36 13.37 1.03
C MET A 231 7.17 12.41 1.04
N TYR A 232 7.13 11.48 0.10
CA TYR A 232 6.15 10.39 0.04
C TYR A 232 6.84 9.04 0.20
N VAL A 233 6.32 8.21 1.10
CA VAL A 233 6.78 6.83 1.31
C VAL A 233 5.67 5.86 0.92
N GLY A 234 5.96 4.95 0.00
CA GLY A 234 5.04 3.90 -0.44
C GLY A 234 5.74 2.56 -0.60
N ASP A 235 4.99 1.51 -0.89
CA ASP A 235 5.52 0.14 -0.98
C ASP A 235 4.92 -0.69 -2.12
N SER A 236 3.85 -0.22 -2.78
CA SER A 236 3.09 -1.06 -3.71
C SER A 236 2.62 -0.32 -4.97
N ILE A 237 1.90 -1.05 -5.82
CA ILE A 237 1.28 -0.52 -7.03
C ILE A 237 0.28 0.61 -6.73
N THR A 238 -0.38 0.57 -5.58
CA THR A 238 -1.36 1.59 -5.19
C THR A 238 -0.73 2.96 -4.93
N ASP A 239 0.60 3.03 -4.76
CA ASP A 239 1.35 4.25 -4.51
C ASP A 239 1.95 4.88 -5.77
N VAL A 240 1.96 4.17 -6.91
CA VAL A 240 2.68 4.56 -8.14
C VAL A 240 2.39 6.01 -8.51
N GLN A 241 1.12 6.39 -8.67
CA GLN A 241 0.77 7.75 -9.09
C GLN A 241 1.12 8.81 -8.05
N ALA A 242 1.17 8.47 -6.76
CA ALA A 242 1.57 9.40 -5.71
C ALA A 242 3.09 9.58 -5.66
N LEU A 243 3.84 8.48 -5.80
CA LEU A 243 5.30 8.47 -5.91
C LEU A 243 5.76 9.27 -7.14
N GLU A 244 5.18 8.99 -8.31
CA GLU A 244 5.48 9.70 -9.56
C GLU A 244 5.14 11.19 -9.46
N LEU A 245 3.95 11.53 -8.95
CA LEU A 245 3.56 12.92 -8.74
C LEU A 245 4.60 13.70 -7.93
N VAL A 246 5.04 13.14 -6.81
CA VAL A 246 6.02 13.79 -5.92
C VAL A 246 7.38 13.87 -6.58
N ARG A 247 7.85 12.78 -7.21
CA ARG A 247 9.14 12.71 -7.93
C ARG A 247 9.23 13.76 -9.03
N GLU A 248 8.24 13.79 -9.93
CA GLU A 248 8.21 14.66 -11.11
C GLU A 248 8.16 16.15 -10.76
N HIS A 249 7.57 16.49 -9.62
CA HIS A 249 7.48 17.87 -9.13
C HIS A 249 8.63 18.25 -8.19
N GLY A 250 9.68 17.43 -8.15
CA GLY A 250 10.91 17.72 -7.45
C GLY A 250 10.87 17.46 -5.94
N GLY A 251 9.87 16.73 -5.45
CA GLY A 251 9.84 16.21 -4.08
C GLY A 251 10.69 14.93 -3.93
N LEU A 252 10.47 14.21 -2.84
CA LEU A 252 11.19 12.99 -2.50
C LEU A 252 10.24 11.78 -2.46
N ALA A 253 10.37 10.87 -3.41
CA ALA A 253 9.66 9.60 -3.48
C ALA A 253 10.54 8.45 -2.98
N VAL A 254 10.07 7.73 -1.97
CA VAL A 254 10.79 6.62 -1.31
C VAL A 254 9.95 5.35 -1.36
N SER A 255 10.56 4.28 -1.88
CA SER A 255 10.04 2.92 -1.76
C SER A 255 10.57 2.31 -0.45
N PHE A 256 9.69 1.88 0.45
CA PHE A 256 10.07 1.21 1.69
C PHE A 256 9.63 -0.26 1.67
N ASN A 257 10.60 -1.18 1.59
CA ASN A 257 10.37 -2.61 1.36
C ASN A 257 9.38 -2.86 0.20
N GLY A 258 9.45 -2.02 -0.82
CA GLY A 258 8.45 -1.98 -1.87
C GLY A 258 8.66 -3.08 -2.92
N ASN A 259 7.59 -3.39 -3.64
CA ASN A 259 7.63 -4.25 -4.82
C ASN A 259 8.21 -3.53 -6.05
N GLY A 260 8.28 -4.22 -7.18
CA GLY A 260 8.75 -3.64 -8.44
C GLY A 260 8.02 -2.35 -8.85
N TYR A 261 6.71 -2.22 -8.61
CA TYR A 261 5.94 -1.02 -8.92
C TYR A 261 6.44 0.21 -8.15
N ALA A 262 6.60 0.08 -6.83
CA ALA A 262 7.07 1.17 -5.98
C ALA A 262 8.53 1.53 -6.25
N VAL A 263 9.40 0.53 -6.48
CA VAL A 263 10.82 0.76 -6.84
C VAL A 263 10.92 1.50 -8.17
N ARG A 264 10.14 1.13 -9.20
CA ARG A 264 10.15 1.84 -10.49
C ARG A 264 9.74 3.31 -10.39
N SER A 265 8.87 3.62 -9.44
CA SER A 265 8.26 4.95 -9.27
C SER A 265 9.01 5.88 -8.31
N SER A 266 10.05 5.38 -7.62
CA SER A 266 10.76 6.08 -6.55
C SER A 266 12.14 6.59 -6.96
N GLN A 267 12.71 7.48 -6.13
CA GLN A 267 14.12 7.90 -6.22
C GLN A 267 15.02 7.10 -5.28
N ILE A 268 14.47 6.66 -4.15
CA ILE A 268 15.19 5.89 -3.12
C ILE A 268 14.50 4.55 -2.90
N CYS A 269 15.29 3.49 -2.83
CA CYS A 269 14.87 2.19 -2.33
C CYS A 269 15.40 2.03 -0.91
N CYS A 270 14.51 1.75 0.03
CA CYS A 270 14.86 1.51 1.43
C CYS A 270 14.41 0.11 1.84
N MET A 271 15.35 -0.71 2.31
CA MET A 271 15.09 -2.05 2.83
C MET A 271 15.44 -2.07 4.32
N SER A 272 14.44 -2.23 5.18
CA SER A 272 14.63 -2.24 6.64
C SER A 272 13.50 -2.97 7.35
N SER A 273 13.85 -3.72 8.40
CA SER A 273 12.87 -4.32 9.31
C SER A 273 12.31 -3.34 10.33
N ASP A 274 12.83 -2.10 10.36
CA ASP A 274 12.49 -1.04 11.31
C ASP A 274 12.25 0.29 10.59
N ALA A 275 11.10 0.91 10.86
CA ALA A 275 10.65 2.15 10.24
C ALA A 275 11.41 3.40 10.71
N ARG A 276 12.32 3.32 11.71
CA ARG A 276 13.16 4.46 12.12
C ARG A 276 14.13 4.92 11.04
N VAL A 277 14.42 4.09 10.04
CA VAL A 277 15.14 4.55 8.84
C VAL A 277 14.37 5.64 8.08
N ILE A 278 13.03 5.57 8.04
CA ILE A 278 12.19 6.61 7.44
C ILE A 278 12.34 7.93 8.22
N ALA A 279 12.48 7.87 9.55
CA ALA A 279 12.74 9.04 10.38
C ALA A 279 14.07 9.72 10.04
N ILE A 280 15.13 8.94 9.73
CA ILE A 280 16.42 9.48 9.28
C ILE A 280 16.24 10.24 7.97
N LEU A 281 15.59 9.62 6.97
CA LEU A 281 15.34 10.25 5.68
C LEU A 281 14.50 11.53 5.83
N ALA A 282 13.45 11.49 6.65
CA ALA A 282 12.60 12.62 6.93
C ALA A 282 13.35 13.77 7.64
N ASP A 283 14.25 13.47 8.57
CA ASP A 283 15.05 14.45 9.29
C ASP A 283 16.01 15.20 8.35
N VAL A 284 16.74 14.47 7.51
CA VAL A 284 17.61 15.05 6.49
C VAL A 284 16.81 15.83 5.47
N PHE A 285 15.67 15.30 5.00
CA PHE A 285 14.78 16.00 4.08
C PHE A 285 14.32 17.34 4.65
N ASN A 286 13.90 17.36 5.92
CA ASN A 286 13.40 18.57 6.56
C ASN A 286 14.48 19.61 6.88
N LYS A 287 15.72 19.18 7.15
CA LYS A 287 16.83 20.11 7.39
C LYS A 287 17.44 20.62 6.08
N LEU A 288 17.73 19.72 5.16
CA LEU A 288 18.63 19.97 4.02
C LEU A 288 17.95 19.84 2.66
N GLY A 289 16.74 19.28 2.60
CA GLY A 289 15.98 19.12 1.36
C GLY A 289 16.28 17.83 0.61
N ARG A 290 15.60 17.64 -0.52
CA ARG A 290 15.66 16.42 -1.35
C ARG A 290 17.08 16.02 -1.71
N ASP A 291 17.87 16.94 -2.26
CA ASP A 291 19.18 16.61 -2.83
C ASP A 291 20.13 16.02 -1.78
N ALA A 292 20.08 16.52 -0.55
CA ALA A 292 20.85 15.97 0.56
C ALA A 292 20.44 14.54 0.94
N VAL A 293 19.17 14.17 0.76
CA VAL A 293 18.73 12.78 0.98
C VAL A 293 19.19 11.86 -0.15
N LEU A 294 19.22 12.35 -1.39
CA LEU A 294 19.78 11.60 -2.52
C LEU A 294 21.29 11.38 -2.35
N ASP A 295 22.01 12.41 -1.91
CA ASP A 295 23.43 12.31 -1.56
C ASP A 295 23.64 11.30 -0.43
N LEU A 296 22.84 11.36 0.65
CA LEU A 296 22.88 10.40 1.75
C LEU A 296 22.64 8.96 1.28
N ALA A 297 21.68 8.73 0.38
CA ALA A 297 21.41 7.41 -0.19
C ALA A 297 22.53 6.88 -1.09
N SER A 298 23.43 7.76 -1.57
CA SER A 298 24.62 7.36 -2.34
C SER A 298 25.81 6.93 -1.48
N VAL A 299 25.77 7.22 -0.17
CA VAL A 299 26.85 6.96 0.79
C VAL A 299 26.32 6.34 2.10
N TRP A 300 25.37 5.41 2.00
CA TRP A 300 24.70 4.82 3.17
C TRP A 300 25.59 3.83 3.94
N GLU A 301 26.62 4.35 4.60
CA GLU A 301 27.42 3.66 5.62
C GLU A 301 27.51 4.55 6.88
N PRO A 302 27.44 3.97 8.10
CA PRO A 302 27.35 4.74 9.35
C PRO A 302 28.41 5.85 9.51
N GLU A 303 29.63 5.63 9.04
CA GLU A 303 30.73 6.59 9.14
C GLU A 303 30.46 7.86 8.32
N ASP A 304 29.84 7.72 7.14
CA ASP A 304 29.54 8.81 6.21
C ASP A 304 28.30 9.62 6.62
N LEU A 305 27.38 9.00 7.37
CA LEU A 305 26.13 9.63 7.82
C LEU A 305 26.34 10.83 8.76
N ASN A 306 27.49 10.89 9.45
CA ASN A 306 27.85 12.01 10.33
C ASN A 306 27.87 13.37 9.62
N ARG A 307 27.98 13.38 8.29
CA ARG A 307 28.02 14.59 7.46
C ARG A 307 26.65 15.23 7.24
N PHE A 308 25.55 14.53 7.53
CA PHE A 308 24.19 14.97 7.21
C PHE A 308 23.42 15.61 8.37
N SER A 309 24.08 15.91 9.49
CA SER A 309 23.46 16.55 10.67
C SER A 309 22.18 15.84 11.17
N ILE A 310 22.17 14.51 11.10
CA ILE A 310 21.06 13.66 11.54
C ILE A 310 20.90 13.79 13.06
N ASP A 311 19.65 13.70 13.55
CA ASP A 311 19.37 13.63 14.99
C ASP A 311 20.21 12.55 15.67
N ARG A 312 20.84 12.93 16.79
CA ARG A 312 21.78 12.04 17.50
C ARG A 312 21.12 10.75 17.96
N ASN A 313 19.86 10.78 18.39
CA ASN A 313 19.18 9.57 18.86
C ASN A 313 18.91 8.59 17.70
N LEU A 314 18.70 9.11 16.48
CA LEU A 314 18.54 8.26 15.29
C LEU A 314 19.87 7.65 14.86
N LEU A 315 20.98 8.41 14.92
CA LEU A 315 22.32 7.87 14.66
C LEU A 315 22.74 6.85 15.72
N ASP A 316 22.52 7.16 17.00
CA ASP A 316 22.81 6.24 18.10
C ASP A 316 22.00 4.95 17.96
N TRP A 317 20.72 5.05 17.61
CA TRP A 317 19.91 3.89 17.28
C TRP A 317 20.52 3.08 16.13
N LEU A 318 20.85 3.72 14.99
CA LEU A 318 21.41 3.02 13.83
C LEU A 318 22.72 2.30 14.19
N ASN A 319 23.57 2.92 15.00
CA ASN A 319 24.84 2.35 15.47
C ASN A 319 24.66 1.15 16.43
N THR A 320 23.47 0.96 17.01
CA THR A 320 23.18 -0.22 17.83
C THR A 320 22.79 -1.45 17.00
N ILE A 321 22.54 -1.28 15.71
CA ILE A 321 22.08 -2.37 14.83
C ILE A 321 23.30 -3.12 14.27
N PRO A 322 23.36 -4.46 14.38
CA PRO A 322 24.39 -5.26 13.72
C PRO A 322 24.40 -5.05 12.20
N LYS A 323 25.59 -5.04 11.59
CA LYS A 323 25.77 -4.73 10.16
C LYS A 323 24.95 -5.65 9.25
N GLU A 324 24.75 -6.90 9.64
CA GLU A 324 24.04 -7.93 8.87
C GLU A 324 22.53 -7.64 8.72
N ILE A 325 21.94 -6.94 9.70
CA ILE A 325 20.52 -6.57 9.73
C ILE A 325 20.30 -5.05 9.67
N SER A 326 21.37 -4.30 9.38
CA SER A 326 21.33 -2.85 9.22
C SER A 326 20.42 -2.49 8.03
N PRO A 327 19.63 -1.40 8.14
CA PRO A 327 18.86 -0.89 7.01
C PRO A 327 19.78 -0.62 5.81
N ARG A 328 19.24 -0.83 4.61
CA ARG A 328 19.88 -0.46 3.34
C ARG A 328 19.08 0.66 2.71
N VAL A 329 19.78 1.68 2.23
CA VAL A 329 19.18 2.80 1.52
C VAL A 329 20.00 3.05 0.29
N ASP A 330 19.36 2.91 -0.86
CA ASP A 330 20.01 3.00 -2.16
C ASP A 330 19.34 4.05 -3.03
N LEU A 331 20.16 4.88 -3.69
CA LEU A 331 19.69 5.72 -4.79
C LEU A 331 19.35 4.82 -5.99
N ILE A 332 18.13 4.96 -6.51
CA ILE A 332 17.67 4.17 -7.67
C ILE A 332 18.20 4.81 -8.95
N THR A 333 18.86 4.00 -9.77
CA THR A 333 19.37 4.35 -11.11
C THR A 333 18.94 3.29 -12.11
N ASP A 334 19.01 3.58 -13.40
CA ASP A 334 18.65 2.60 -14.42
C ASP A 334 19.55 1.36 -14.41
N SER A 335 20.81 1.49 -13.94
CA SER A 335 21.74 0.37 -13.86
C SER A 335 21.50 -0.56 -12.68
N ASN A 336 20.97 -0.07 -11.55
CA ASN A 336 20.74 -0.89 -10.35
C ASN A 336 19.26 -1.28 -10.13
N ARG A 337 18.31 -0.63 -10.83
CA ARG A 337 16.86 -0.79 -10.63
C ARG A 337 16.43 -2.26 -10.58
N LYS A 338 16.82 -3.06 -11.58
CA LYS A 338 16.43 -4.48 -11.65
C LYS A 338 16.92 -5.28 -10.45
N HIS A 339 18.17 -5.04 -10.01
CA HIS A 339 18.73 -5.72 -8.85
C HIS A 339 18.04 -5.26 -7.55
N LEU A 340 17.79 -3.96 -7.40
CA LEU A 340 17.07 -3.41 -6.25
C LEU A 340 15.63 -3.93 -6.14
N THR A 341 14.93 -4.09 -7.27
CA THR A 341 13.60 -4.71 -7.29
C THR A 341 13.63 -6.11 -6.69
N VAL A 342 14.50 -6.99 -7.20
CA VAL A 342 14.61 -8.37 -6.72
C VAL A 342 14.99 -8.41 -5.23
N ALA A 343 15.95 -7.59 -4.82
CA ALA A 343 16.39 -7.52 -3.42
C ALA A 343 15.27 -7.00 -2.49
N SER A 344 14.56 -5.96 -2.90
CA SER A 344 13.49 -5.35 -2.12
C SER A 344 12.29 -6.28 -1.98
N GLU A 345 11.90 -6.99 -3.05
CA GLU A 345 10.82 -7.99 -3.00
C GLU A 345 11.17 -9.18 -2.11
N ALA A 346 12.42 -9.66 -2.17
CA ALA A 346 12.88 -10.70 -1.24
C ALA A 346 12.84 -10.21 0.22
N PHE A 347 13.27 -8.97 0.46
CA PHE A 347 13.24 -8.38 1.79
C PHE A 347 11.80 -8.17 2.31
N ARG A 348 10.90 -7.68 1.44
CA ARG A 348 9.46 -7.53 1.71
C ARG A 348 8.85 -8.82 2.24
N LYS A 349 9.09 -9.94 1.56
CA LYS A 349 8.64 -11.28 1.97
C LYS A 349 9.21 -11.70 3.32
N SER A 350 10.44 -11.30 3.65
CA SER A 350 11.02 -11.58 4.98
C SER A 350 10.37 -10.79 6.12
N VAL A 351 9.84 -9.59 5.84
CA VAL A 351 9.25 -8.71 6.86
C VAL A 351 7.75 -8.96 7.04
N ARG A 352 7.01 -9.13 5.94
CA ARG A 352 5.55 -9.29 5.93
C ARG A 352 5.10 -10.75 5.88
N GLY A 353 6.03 -11.69 5.70
CA GLY A 353 5.73 -13.09 5.39
C GLY A 353 5.56 -13.31 3.89
N VAL A 354 5.78 -14.55 3.43
CA VAL A 354 5.73 -14.88 2.00
C VAL A 354 4.35 -14.66 1.40
N GLU A 355 3.30 -15.02 2.15
CA GLU A 355 1.90 -14.87 1.70
C GLU A 355 1.57 -13.40 1.43
N ILE A 356 1.70 -12.54 2.45
CA ILE A 356 1.36 -11.11 2.32
C ILE A 356 2.37 -10.38 1.43
N GLY A 357 3.66 -10.70 1.53
CA GLY A 357 4.72 -10.03 0.78
C GLY A 357 4.75 -10.36 -0.71
N SER A 358 3.98 -11.35 -1.17
CA SER A 358 3.85 -11.71 -2.59
C SER A 358 2.54 -11.21 -3.23
N LEU A 359 1.71 -10.48 -2.47
CA LEU A 359 0.46 -9.89 -2.98
C LEU A 359 0.69 -8.46 -3.48
N GLY A 360 -0.08 -8.11 -4.51
CA GLY A 360 0.12 -6.87 -5.27
C GLY A 360 1.52 -6.78 -5.84
#